data_AF-A0A850SN32-F1
#
_entry.id   AF-A0A850SN32-F1
#
_cell.length_a   1.000
_cell.length_b   1.000
_cell.length_c   1.000
_cell.angle_alpha   90.00
_cell.angle_beta   90.00
_cell.angle_gamma   90.00
#
_symmetry.space_group_name_H-M   'P 1'
#
loop_
_entity.id
_entity.type
_entity.pdbx_description
1 polymer ?
#
loop_
_entity_poly.entity_id
_entity_poly.type
_entity_poly.pdbx_seq_one_letter_code
_entity_poly.pdbx_strand_id
1 'polypeptide(L)'
;MESTLGVLVITCYRPKPGKDAELQALTRTHVPVLVSQGLAEDRQPLIGRAKDGTLVEIFVWKSKEAIAKAHANPLVGALWAKFAEVAEFVVVKDLGEASHLFAEFDFVALDPPAVGGRAPVGVDVEAGKTYFWCACGKSATQPFCDGSHKGSSFTPLRWVAPETRKVFLCACKRTADQPLCDGSHKAL
;
A
#
# COMPACT_ATOMS: atom_id res chain seq x y z
N MET A 1 -23.83 1.85 -30.66
CA MET A 1 -23.55 1.72 -29.22
C MET A 1 -22.04 1.85 -29.08
N GLU A 2 -21.55 3.01 -28.63
CA GLU A 2 -20.13 3.17 -28.30
C GLU A 2 -19.79 2.20 -27.16
N SER A 3 -18.68 1.48 -27.33
CA SER A 3 -18.18 0.53 -26.34
C SER A 3 -17.95 1.23 -25.01
N THR A 4 -18.79 0.93 -24.02
CA THR A 4 -18.74 1.41 -22.63
C THR A 4 -17.64 0.73 -21.80
N LEU A 5 -16.63 0.15 -22.44
CA LEU A 5 -15.56 -0.57 -21.75
C LEU A 5 -14.42 0.41 -21.44
N GLY A 6 -14.10 0.55 -20.16
CA GLY A 6 -12.96 1.35 -19.70
C GLY A 6 -11.63 0.89 -20.30
N VAL A 7 -10.62 1.75 -20.19
CA VAL A 7 -9.28 1.49 -20.73
C VAL A 7 -8.37 1.00 -19.59
N LEU A 8 -8.08 -0.30 -19.57
CA LEU A 8 -7.11 -0.88 -18.65
C LEU A 8 -5.70 -0.42 -19.01
N VAL A 9 -4.97 0.05 -18.00
CA VAL A 9 -3.59 0.54 -18.14
C VAL A 9 -2.69 -0.09 -17.10
N ILE A 10 -1.42 -0.21 -17.47
CA ILE A 10 -0.33 -0.58 -16.57
C ILE A 10 0.61 0.62 -16.47
N THR A 11 0.86 1.08 -15.26
CA THR A 11 1.81 2.16 -14.95
C THR A 11 2.96 1.58 -14.12
N CYS A 12 4.18 2.07 -14.35
CA CYS A 12 5.36 1.60 -13.62
C CYS A 12 6.14 2.79 -13.07
N TYR A 13 6.36 2.79 -11.75
CA TYR A 13 7.01 3.86 -11.01
C TYR A 13 8.24 3.31 -10.28
N ARG A 14 9.44 3.61 -10.77
CA ARG A 14 10.69 3.20 -10.13
C ARG A 14 11.04 4.22 -9.04
N PRO A 15 11.12 3.83 -7.76
CA PRO A 15 11.43 4.79 -6.70
C PRO A 15 12.83 5.36 -6.88
N LYS A 16 12.98 6.67 -6.66
CA LYS A 16 14.29 7.29 -6.45
C LYS A 16 14.89 6.80 -5.12
N PRO A 17 16.22 6.89 -4.92
CA PRO A 17 16.86 6.40 -3.69
C PRO A 17 16.20 6.95 -2.42
N GLY A 18 15.74 6.04 -1.55
CA GLY A 18 15.11 6.37 -0.26
C GLY A 18 13.67 6.89 -0.34
N LYS A 19 13.02 6.82 -1.52
CA LYS A 19 11.66 7.34 -1.74
C LYS A 19 10.58 6.28 -1.77
N ASP A 20 10.90 5.03 -1.48
CA ASP A 20 10.00 3.87 -1.51
C ASP A 20 8.71 4.08 -0.72
N ALA A 21 8.83 4.54 0.54
CA ALA A 21 7.68 4.75 1.41
C ALA A 21 6.78 5.91 0.93
N GLU A 22 7.39 6.96 0.39
CA GLU A 22 6.68 8.13 -0.13
C GLU A 22 5.94 7.78 -1.43
N LEU A 23 6.60 7.07 -2.35
CA LEU A 23 6.00 6.55 -3.58
C LEU A 23 4.85 5.58 -3.26
N GLN A 24 5.04 4.68 -2.29
CA GLN A 24 3.98 3.79 -1.86
C GLN A 24 2.80 4.58 -1.26
N ALA A 25 3.03 5.65 -0.51
CA ALA A 25 1.95 6.47 0.02
C ALA A 25 1.19 7.22 -1.09
N LEU A 26 1.89 7.74 -2.11
CA LEU A 26 1.26 8.39 -3.26
C LEU A 26 0.39 7.41 -4.07
N THR A 27 0.90 6.20 -4.33
CA THR A 27 0.16 5.14 -5.06
C THR A 27 -1.17 4.76 -4.37
N ARG A 28 -1.26 4.89 -3.04
CA ARG A 28 -2.54 4.67 -2.31
C ARG A 28 -3.63 5.69 -2.61
N THR A 29 -3.28 6.89 -3.03
CA THR A 29 -4.21 8.02 -3.04
C THR A 29 -4.59 8.51 -4.43
N HIS A 30 -3.77 8.25 -5.45
CA HIS A 30 -4.00 8.90 -6.75
C HIS A 30 -5.18 8.33 -7.54
N VAL A 31 -5.41 7.01 -7.57
CA VAL A 31 -6.60 6.45 -8.25
C VAL A 31 -7.90 6.98 -7.61
N PRO A 32 -8.06 7.01 -6.26
CA PRO A 32 -9.17 7.72 -5.63
C PRO A 32 -9.34 9.19 -6.07
N VAL A 33 -8.24 9.93 -6.25
CA VAL A 33 -8.29 11.29 -6.81
C VAL A 33 -8.83 11.26 -8.25
N LEU A 34 -8.33 10.38 -9.11
CA LEU A 34 -8.82 10.23 -10.50
C LEU A 34 -10.31 9.87 -10.55
N VAL A 35 -10.79 9.00 -9.66
CA VAL A 35 -12.20 8.64 -9.51
C VAL A 35 -13.03 9.86 -9.10
N SER A 36 -12.55 10.66 -8.13
CA SER A 36 -13.23 11.89 -7.68
C SER A 36 -13.36 12.94 -8.80
N GLN A 37 -12.43 12.94 -9.75
CA GLN A 37 -12.46 13.79 -10.95
C GLN A 37 -13.31 13.20 -12.09
N GLY A 38 -13.92 12.03 -11.87
CA GLY A 38 -14.71 11.34 -12.87
C GLY A 38 -13.89 10.72 -14.01
N LEU A 39 -12.58 10.51 -13.82
CA LEU A 39 -11.65 10.09 -14.87
C LEU A 39 -11.37 8.57 -14.87
N ALA A 40 -11.33 7.94 -13.70
CA ALA A 40 -11.10 6.49 -13.54
C ALA A 40 -12.35 5.75 -13.06
N GLU A 41 -12.42 4.44 -13.31
CA GLU A 41 -13.45 3.57 -12.72
C GLU A 41 -13.25 3.46 -11.21
N ASP A 42 -14.36 3.40 -10.46
CA ASP A 42 -14.33 3.24 -8.99
C ASP A 42 -14.10 1.77 -8.61
N ARG A 43 -12.84 1.38 -8.60
CA ARG A 43 -12.40 0.00 -8.34
C ARG A 43 -10.97 0.00 -7.83
N GLN A 44 -10.68 -0.93 -6.93
CA GLN A 44 -9.37 -1.05 -6.32
C GLN A 44 -8.33 -1.42 -7.38
N PRO A 45 -7.26 -0.63 -7.56
CA PRO A 45 -6.20 -0.97 -8.49
C PRO A 45 -5.34 -2.10 -7.92
N LEU A 46 -4.75 -2.89 -8.80
CA LEU A 46 -3.81 -3.96 -8.42
C LEU A 46 -2.40 -3.41 -8.46
N ILE A 47 -1.65 -3.59 -7.38
CA ILE A 47 -0.25 -3.15 -7.33
C ILE A 47 0.66 -4.32 -7.01
N GLY A 48 1.69 -4.48 -7.83
CA GLY A 48 2.83 -5.33 -7.61
C GLY A 48 4.11 -4.51 -7.40
N ARG A 49 5.15 -5.16 -6.91
CA ARG A 49 6.51 -4.63 -6.81
C ARG A 49 7.46 -5.57 -7.56
N ALA A 50 8.22 -4.99 -8.47
CA ALA A 50 9.32 -5.67 -9.17
C ALA A 50 10.54 -5.80 -8.27
N LYS A 51 11.48 -6.69 -8.64
CA LYS A 51 12.73 -6.95 -7.91
C LYS A 51 13.63 -5.71 -7.79
N ASP A 52 13.52 -4.77 -8.73
CA ASP A 52 14.25 -3.50 -8.71
C ASP A 52 13.56 -2.42 -7.84
N GLY A 53 12.48 -2.77 -7.14
CA GLY A 53 11.69 -1.86 -6.31
C GLY A 53 10.59 -1.11 -7.06
N THR A 54 10.50 -1.23 -8.39
CA THR A 54 9.48 -0.56 -9.21
C THR A 54 8.08 -1.00 -8.79
N LEU A 55 7.20 -0.04 -8.53
CA LEU A 55 5.77 -0.32 -8.36
C LEU A 55 5.12 -0.48 -9.73
N VAL A 56 4.43 -1.60 -9.93
CA VAL A 56 3.64 -1.91 -11.12
C VAL A 56 2.19 -1.82 -10.74
N GLU A 57 1.46 -0.85 -11.28
CA GLU A 57 0.06 -0.64 -10.96
C GLU A 57 -0.82 -0.91 -12.20
N ILE A 58 -1.95 -1.56 -11.96
CA ILE A 58 -2.99 -1.81 -12.96
C ILE A 58 -4.29 -1.15 -12.49
N PHE A 59 -4.82 -0.24 -13.29
CA PHE A 59 -6.11 0.42 -13.05
C PHE A 59 -6.85 0.68 -14.36
N VAL A 60 -8.07 1.19 -14.28
CA VAL A 60 -8.94 1.40 -15.45
C VAL A 60 -9.40 2.85 -15.54
N TRP A 61 -9.07 3.51 -16.66
CA TRP A 61 -9.67 4.80 -17.03
C TRP A 61 -11.09 4.60 -17.54
N LYS A 62 -11.98 5.57 -17.32
CA LYS A 62 -13.36 5.46 -17.84
C LYS A 62 -13.42 5.42 -19.37
N SER A 63 -12.51 6.14 -20.05
CA SER A 63 -12.44 6.18 -21.51
C SER A 63 -11.14 6.81 -22.00
N LYS A 64 -10.92 6.82 -23.33
CA LYS A 64 -9.79 7.55 -23.94
C LYS A 64 -9.93 9.07 -23.78
N GLU A 65 -11.14 9.59 -23.80
CA GLU A 65 -11.43 11.01 -23.55
C GLU A 65 -11.08 11.38 -22.09
N ALA A 66 -11.30 10.47 -21.13
CA ALA A 66 -10.89 10.67 -19.75
C ALA A 66 -9.36 10.79 -19.63
N ILE A 67 -8.60 9.97 -20.37
CA ILE A 67 -7.13 10.09 -20.44
C ILE A 67 -6.75 11.47 -20.98
N ALA A 68 -7.31 11.89 -22.11
CA ALA A 68 -7.02 13.21 -22.69
C ALA A 68 -7.36 14.37 -21.73
N LYS A 69 -8.51 14.30 -21.04
CA LYS A 69 -8.90 15.28 -20.01
C LYS A 69 -7.95 15.29 -18.81
N ALA A 70 -7.41 14.14 -18.42
CA ALA A 70 -6.44 14.05 -17.32
C ALA A 70 -5.19 14.90 -17.58
N HIS A 71 -4.69 14.94 -18.82
CA HIS A 71 -3.53 15.77 -19.19
C HIS A 71 -3.76 17.29 -19.07
N ALA A 72 -5.02 17.73 -19.16
CA ALA A 72 -5.40 19.14 -19.00
C ALA A 72 -5.90 19.46 -17.57
N ASN A 73 -5.99 18.46 -16.69
CA ASN A 73 -6.54 18.64 -15.34
C ASN A 73 -5.43 19.11 -14.37
N PRO A 74 -5.56 20.28 -13.73
CA PRO A 74 -4.52 20.82 -12.86
C PRO A 74 -4.29 19.98 -11.58
N LEU A 75 -5.32 19.32 -11.05
CA LEU A 75 -5.17 18.42 -9.90
C LEU A 75 -4.37 17.17 -10.29
N VAL A 76 -4.61 16.64 -11.49
CA VAL A 76 -3.85 15.50 -12.03
C VAL A 76 -2.41 15.91 -12.34
N GLY A 77 -2.20 17.08 -12.93
CA GLY A 77 -0.86 17.63 -13.16
C GLY A 77 -0.06 17.78 -11.86
N ALA A 78 -0.66 18.34 -10.80
CA ALA A 78 -0.04 18.45 -9.49
C ALA A 78 0.27 17.08 -8.86
N LEU A 79 -0.59 16.10 -9.08
CA LEU A 79 -0.40 14.72 -8.62
C LEU A 79 0.78 14.06 -9.35
N TRP A 80 0.87 14.17 -10.67
CA TRP A 80 1.99 13.65 -11.45
C TRP A 80 3.31 14.34 -11.12
N ALA A 81 3.29 15.64 -10.80
CA ALA A 81 4.48 16.35 -10.31
C ALA A 81 5.01 15.72 -9.01
N LYS A 82 4.13 15.37 -8.05
CA LYS A 82 4.54 14.66 -6.84
C LYS A 82 5.15 13.29 -7.13
N PHE A 83 4.60 12.54 -8.10
CA PHE A 83 5.20 11.28 -8.55
C PHE A 83 6.60 11.51 -9.15
N ALA A 84 6.76 12.52 -9.99
CA ALA A 84 8.04 12.86 -10.61
C ALA A 84 9.12 13.25 -9.60
N GLU A 85 8.75 13.79 -8.44
CA GLU A 85 9.69 14.07 -7.35
C GLU A 85 10.26 12.79 -6.73
N VAL A 86 9.47 11.72 -6.65
CA VAL A 86 9.81 10.50 -5.90
C VAL A 86 10.14 9.29 -6.77
N ALA A 87 9.82 9.32 -8.06
CA ALA A 87 9.97 8.19 -8.96
C ALA A 87 10.34 8.58 -10.39
N GLU A 88 10.99 7.64 -11.08
CA GLU A 88 11.11 7.61 -12.52
C GLU A 88 9.92 6.84 -13.12
N PHE A 89 9.36 7.34 -14.23
CA PHE A 89 8.32 6.64 -14.98
C PHE A 89 8.99 5.70 -15.97
N VAL A 90 8.73 4.40 -15.82
CA VAL A 90 9.34 3.37 -16.67
C VAL A 90 8.24 2.63 -17.42
N VAL A 91 8.61 1.95 -18.49
CA VAL A 91 7.67 1.14 -19.27
C VAL A 91 7.79 -0.33 -18.89
N VAL A 92 6.70 -1.07 -19.01
CA VAL A 92 6.62 -2.50 -18.64
C VAL A 92 7.74 -3.32 -19.27
N LYS A 93 8.15 -3.02 -20.51
CA LYS A 93 9.21 -3.75 -21.24
C LYS A 93 10.59 -3.64 -20.57
N ASP A 94 10.80 -2.61 -19.74
CA ASP A 94 12.08 -2.37 -19.06
C ASP A 94 12.14 -3.01 -17.66
N LEU A 95 11.08 -3.75 -17.27
CA LEU A 95 11.07 -4.59 -16.07
C LEU A 95 11.70 -5.94 -16.39
N GLY A 96 12.58 -6.44 -15.51
CA GLY A 96 13.24 -7.73 -15.71
C GLY A 96 12.23 -8.88 -15.83
N GLU A 97 11.14 -8.81 -15.07
CA GLU A 97 10.06 -9.79 -15.02
C GLU A 97 9.30 -9.90 -16.34
N ALA A 98 9.23 -8.82 -17.13
CA ALA A 98 8.53 -8.80 -18.41
C ALA A 98 9.20 -9.66 -19.49
N SER A 99 10.41 -10.19 -19.22
CA SER A 99 11.08 -11.18 -20.08
C SER A 99 10.56 -12.61 -19.91
N HIS A 100 9.70 -12.86 -18.91
CA HIS A 100 9.14 -14.17 -18.61
C HIS A 100 7.66 -14.26 -19.02
N LEU A 101 7.24 -15.45 -19.47
CA LEU A 101 5.85 -15.71 -19.86
C LEU A 101 4.86 -15.45 -18.71
N PHE A 102 5.30 -15.73 -17.48
CA PHE A 102 4.58 -15.43 -16.25
C PHE A 102 5.40 -14.42 -15.47
N ALA A 103 5.14 -13.13 -15.69
CA ALA A 103 5.78 -12.05 -14.94
C ALA A 103 5.20 -12.00 -13.52
N GLU A 104 6.02 -12.32 -12.53
CA GLU A 104 5.64 -12.38 -11.11
C GLU A 104 6.07 -11.10 -10.39
N PHE A 105 5.18 -10.53 -9.59
CA PHE A 105 5.46 -9.32 -8.79
C PHE A 105 5.00 -9.52 -7.35
N ASP A 106 5.71 -8.93 -6.40
CA ASP A 106 5.31 -8.96 -4.99
C ASP A 106 4.08 -8.08 -4.78
N PHE A 107 2.99 -8.63 -4.25
CA PHE A 107 1.75 -7.88 -4.07
C PHE A 107 1.90 -6.74 -3.05
N VAL A 108 1.42 -5.54 -3.39
CA VAL A 108 1.51 -4.34 -2.55
C VAL A 108 0.13 -3.92 -2.04
N ALA A 109 0.04 -3.82 -0.71
CA ALA A 109 -1.10 -3.28 0.01
C ALA A 109 -1.36 -1.80 -0.28
N LEU A 110 -2.54 -1.48 -0.79
CA LEU A 110 -2.98 -0.10 -0.93
C LEU A 110 -3.77 0.44 0.26
N ASP A 111 -4.58 -0.38 0.90
CA ASP A 111 -5.30 0.09 2.06
C ASP A 111 -4.30 0.30 3.21
N PRO A 112 -4.29 1.47 3.88
CA PRO A 112 -3.62 1.54 5.17
C PRO A 112 -4.29 0.51 6.10
N PRO A 113 -3.53 -0.12 7.00
CA PRO A 113 -4.13 -1.09 7.91
C PRO A 113 -5.24 -0.43 8.69
N ALA A 114 -6.31 -1.18 8.95
CA ALA A 114 -7.42 -0.71 9.77
C ALA A 114 -6.90 -0.26 11.13
N VAL A 115 -7.62 0.66 11.78
CA VAL A 115 -7.31 1.03 13.16
C VAL A 115 -7.88 -0.08 14.06
N GLY A 116 -7.02 -1.01 14.49
CA GLY A 116 -7.41 -2.09 15.39
C GLY A 116 -7.72 -1.61 16.82
N GLY A 117 -7.22 -0.44 17.19
CA GLY A 117 -7.53 0.24 18.46
C GLY A 117 -6.86 1.61 18.54
N ARG A 118 -7.42 2.52 19.35
CA ARG A 118 -6.90 3.89 19.56
C ARG A 118 -5.98 4.02 20.79
N ALA A 119 -5.68 2.92 21.47
CA ALA A 119 -4.76 2.85 22.60
C ALA A 119 -3.84 1.61 22.44
N PRO A 120 -2.61 1.63 22.98
CA PRO A 120 -1.76 0.45 22.99
C PRO A 120 -2.34 -0.66 23.89
N VAL A 121 -2.03 -1.92 23.55
CA VAL A 121 -2.39 -3.08 24.39
C VAL A 121 -1.18 -3.50 25.20
N GLY A 122 -1.30 -3.46 26.52
CA GLY A 122 -0.28 -3.98 27.43
C GLY A 122 -0.30 -5.50 27.44
N VAL A 123 0.82 -6.14 27.14
CA VAL A 123 0.97 -7.60 27.10
C VAL A 123 2.21 -8.00 27.91
N ASP A 124 2.06 -8.98 28.79
CA ASP A 124 3.18 -9.64 29.44
C ASP A 124 3.78 -10.66 28.46
N VAL A 125 5.03 -10.43 28.05
CA VAL A 125 5.73 -11.29 27.08
C VAL A 125 6.85 -12.09 27.75
N GLU A 126 7.23 -13.21 27.16
CA GLU A 126 8.30 -14.09 27.63
C GLU A 126 9.50 -14.03 26.68
N ALA A 127 10.71 -13.91 27.22
CA ALA A 127 11.95 -13.89 26.43
C ALA A 127 12.05 -15.12 25.51
N GLY A 128 12.44 -14.90 24.25
CA GLY A 128 12.59 -15.95 23.24
C GLY A 128 11.28 -16.46 22.64
N LYS A 129 10.12 -16.10 23.20
CA LYS A 129 8.81 -16.51 22.66
C LYS A 129 8.47 -15.71 21.40
N THR A 130 7.95 -16.41 20.40
CA THR A 130 7.49 -15.79 19.15
C THR A 130 6.04 -15.39 19.26
N TYR A 131 5.76 -14.16 18.85
CA TYR A 131 4.42 -13.59 18.75
C TYR A 131 4.16 -13.14 17.31
N PHE A 132 2.90 -13.25 16.87
CA PHE A 132 2.48 -12.80 15.55
C PHE A 132 1.58 -11.58 15.70
N TRP A 133 2.17 -10.40 15.54
CA TRP A 133 1.46 -9.14 15.67
C TRP A 133 0.56 -8.88 14.45
N CYS A 134 -0.66 -8.43 14.70
CA CYS A 134 -1.61 -8.10 13.65
C CYS A 134 -1.15 -6.83 12.92
N ALA A 135 -0.72 -6.96 11.66
CA ALA A 135 -0.36 -5.80 10.83
C ALA A 135 -1.57 -5.16 10.13
N CYS A 136 -2.65 -5.92 9.87
CA CYS A 136 -3.80 -5.46 9.08
C CYS A 136 -4.81 -4.61 9.84
N GLY A 137 -4.79 -4.68 11.19
CA GLY A 137 -5.75 -4.00 12.05
C GLY A 137 -7.15 -4.63 12.13
N LYS A 138 -7.43 -5.68 11.37
CA LYS A 138 -8.75 -6.35 11.30
C LYS A 138 -8.93 -7.47 12.32
N SER A 139 -7.88 -7.84 13.08
CA SER A 139 -7.98 -8.93 14.05
C SER A 139 -8.93 -8.57 15.19
N ALA A 140 -9.79 -9.52 15.57
CA ALA A 140 -10.66 -9.42 16.74
C ALA A 140 -9.91 -9.67 18.06
N THR A 141 -8.70 -10.25 18.00
CA THR A 141 -7.85 -10.56 19.16
C THR A 141 -6.62 -9.64 19.22
N GLN A 142 -6.82 -8.34 18.96
CA GLN A 142 -5.75 -7.34 19.07
C GLN A 142 -4.98 -7.50 20.39
N PRO A 143 -3.62 -7.41 20.36
CA PRO A 143 -2.79 -6.94 19.25
C PRO A 143 -2.32 -8.05 18.30
N PHE A 144 -2.74 -9.30 18.51
CA PHE A 144 -2.23 -10.46 17.79
C PHE A 144 -3.08 -10.83 16.57
N CYS A 145 -2.47 -11.57 15.66
CA CYS A 145 -3.12 -12.06 14.46
C CYS A 145 -4.07 -13.22 14.75
N ASP A 146 -5.30 -13.14 14.25
CA ASP A 146 -6.32 -14.20 14.25
C ASP A 146 -6.58 -14.81 12.86
N GLY A 147 -5.91 -14.30 11.82
CA GLY A 147 -6.12 -14.71 10.43
C GLY A 147 -7.07 -13.82 9.63
N SER A 148 -7.69 -12.80 10.22
CA SER A 148 -8.57 -11.82 9.55
C SER A 148 -7.87 -10.98 8.47
N HIS A 149 -6.56 -11.14 8.27
CA HIS A 149 -5.81 -10.55 7.16
C HIS A 149 -5.97 -11.31 5.84
N LYS A 150 -6.49 -12.54 5.84
CA LYS A 150 -6.72 -13.33 4.61
C LYS A 150 -7.58 -12.54 3.62
N GLY A 151 -7.19 -12.56 2.35
CA GLY A 151 -7.83 -11.75 1.30
C GLY A 151 -7.38 -10.28 1.28
N SER A 152 -6.44 -9.90 2.14
CA SER A 152 -5.70 -8.65 2.02
C SER A 152 -4.22 -8.93 1.76
N SER A 153 -3.50 -7.88 1.43
CA SER A 153 -2.04 -7.79 1.27
C SER A 153 -1.23 -7.87 2.57
N PHE A 154 -1.89 -7.87 3.73
CA PHE A 154 -1.19 -7.83 5.01
C PHE A 154 -0.81 -9.24 5.46
N THR A 155 0.42 -9.38 5.94
CA THR A 155 0.89 -10.57 6.67
C THR A 155 1.20 -10.18 8.12
N PRO A 156 1.04 -11.09 9.09
CA PRO A 156 1.36 -10.79 10.48
C PRO A 156 2.88 -10.64 10.66
N LEU A 157 3.28 -9.65 11.46
CA LEU A 157 4.69 -9.48 11.80
C LEU A 157 5.08 -10.54 12.84
N ARG A 158 6.02 -11.41 12.48
CA ARG A 158 6.65 -12.35 13.41
C ARG A 158 7.68 -11.61 14.25
N TRP A 159 7.43 -11.49 15.54
CA TRP A 159 8.32 -10.81 16.50
C TRP A 159 8.72 -11.77 17.63
N VAL A 160 10.01 -11.79 17.98
CA VAL A 160 10.52 -12.58 19.11
C VAL A 160 10.77 -11.61 20.26
N ALA A 161 10.14 -11.86 21.40
CA ALA A 161 10.33 -11.01 22.57
C ALA A 161 11.78 -11.15 23.08
N PRO A 162 12.55 -10.05 23.21
CA PRO A 162 13.93 -10.12 23.66
C PRO A 162 14.04 -10.42 25.16
N GLU A 163 13.04 -10.01 25.94
CA GLU A 163 13.05 -10.07 27.41
C GLU A 163 11.65 -10.41 27.94
N THR A 164 11.61 -11.02 29.12
CA THR A 164 10.36 -11.26 29.85
C THR A 164 9.96 -9.99 30.58
N ARG A 165 8.96 -9.27 30.05
CA ARG A 165 8.46 -8.03 30.64
C ARG A 165 7.07 -7.67 30.10
N LYS A 166 6.43 -6.68 30.71
CA LYS A 166 5.27 -6.02 30.11
C LYS A 166 5.73 -5.09 28.99
N VAL A 167 5.14 -5.24 27.81
CA VAL A 167 5.32 -4.34 26.66
C VAL A 167 3.99 -3.77 26.21
N PHE A 168 4.04 -2.66 25.49
CA PHE A 168 2.86 -2.01 24.92
C PHE A 168 2.89 -2.17 23.40
N LEU A 169 2.06 -3.05 22.87
CA LEU A 169 1.98 -3.32 21.43
C LEU A 169 1.02 -2.35 20.75
N CYS A 170 1.36 -1.95 19.53
CA CYS A 170 0.57 -1.01 18.75
C CYS A 170 -0.75 -1.66 18.28
N ALA A 171 -1.89 -1.06 18.62
CA ALA A 171 -3.20 -1.45 18.09
C ALA A 171 -3.65 -0.60 16.89
N CYS A 172 -3.15 0.64 16.77
CA CYS A 172 -3.61 1.57 15.73
C CYS A 172 -2.99 1.34 14.35
N LYS A 173 -1.90 0.56 14.29
CA LYS A 173 -1.16 0.20 13.08
C LYS A 173 -0.55 1.41 12.36
N ARG A 174 -0.18 2.44 13.12
CA ARG A 174 0.55 3.63 12.64
C ARG A 174 1.94 3.77 13.23
N THR A 175 2.37 2.82 14.08
CA THR A 175 3.70 2.87 14.71
C THR A 175 4.81 2.77 13.67
N ALA A 176 5.83 3.59 13.82
CA ALA A 176 7.12 3.45 13.12
C ALA A 176 8.04 2.43 13.81
N ASP A 177 7.78 2.09 15.08
CA ASP A 177 8.57 1.16 15.89
C ASP A 177 7.82 -0.18 16.07
N GLN A 178 7.54 -0.88 14.97
CA GLN A 178 6.75 -2.12 15.03
C GLN A 178 7.49 -3.23 15.77
N PRO A 179 6.81 -4.04 16.61
CA PRO A 179 5.36 -4.02 16.88
C PRO A 179 4.97 -3.11 18.07
N LEU A 180 5.92 -2.40 18.66
CA LEU A 180 5.75 -1.58 19.86
C LEU A 180 4.98 -0.30 19.56
N CYS A 181 4.38 0.28 20.60
CA CYS A 181 3.72 1.56 20.51
C CYS A 181 4.73 2.72 20.65
N ASP A 182 4.75 3.60 19.66
CA ASP A 182 5.54 4.84 19.62
C ASP A 182 4.72 6.10 19.96
N GLY A 183 3.41 5.95 20.20
CA GLY A 183 2.50 7.06 20.46
C GLY A 183 1.81 7.65 19.23
N SER A 184 2.06 7.12 18.02
CA SER A 184 1.46 7.60 16.76
C SER A 184 -0.08 7.60 16.76
N HIS A 185 -0.71 6.83 17.65
CA HIS A 185 -2.17 6.85 17.85
C HIS A 185 -2.72 8.19 18.36
N LYS A 186 -1.88 9.08 18.93
CA LYS A 186 -2.31 10.40 19.40
C LYS A 186 -2.69 11.37 18.27
N ALA A 187 -2.30 11.06 17.04
CA ALA A 187 -2.61 11.85 15.84
C ALA A 187 -3.78 11.30 15.01
N LEU A 188 -4.55 10.33 15.55
CA LEU A 188 -5.67 9.66 14.88
C LEU A 188 -7.05 10.13 15.33
#